data_AF-A0A0A2MEU8-F1
#
_entry.id   AF-A0A0A2MEU8-F1
#
_cell.length_a   1.000
_cell.length_b   1.000
_cell.length_c   1.000
_cell.angle_alpha   90.00
_cell.angle_beta   90.00
_cell.angle_gamma   90.00
#
_symmetry.space_group_name_H-M   'P 1'
#
loop_
_entity.id
_entity.type
_entity.pdbx_description
1 polymer ?
#
loop_
_entity_poly.entity_id
_entity_poly.type
_entity_poly.pdbx_seq_one_letter_code
_entity_poly.pdbx_strand_id
1 'polypeptide(L)' 'MHITIFRTLYKHVIDHDLIERMLKRNNITFERTGYEAGSRYKIISDTEDAMKSFKKRLREIYPQIPLSA' A
#
# COMPACT_ATOMS: atom_id res chain seq x y z
N MET A 1 14.94 9.23 4.87
CA MET A 1 13.49 9.35 4.58
C MET A 1 13.26 8.94 3.13
N HIS A 2 12.69 7.75 2.90
CA HIS A 2 12.21 7.35 1.57
C HIS A 2 10.69 7.58 1.53
N ILE A 3 10.22 8.43 0.62
CA ILE A 3 8.79 8.58 0.38
C ILE A 3 8.38 7.49 -0.61
N THR A 4 7.83 6.38 -0.10
CA THR A 4 7.30 5.31 -0.95
C THR A 4 5.85 5.63 -1.31
N ILE A 5 5.56 5.70 -2.60
CA ILE A 5 4.23 6.00 -3.15
C ILE A 5 3.81 4.84 -4.03
N PHE A 6 2.66 4.25 -3.74
CA PHE A 6 2.07 3.25 -4.64
C PHE A 6 0.62 3.61 -4.98
N ARG A 7 0.21 3.27 -6.20
CA ARG A 7 -1.12 3.54 -6.73
C ARG A 7 -1.88 2.24 -6.85
N THR A 8 -3.13 2.23 -6.39
CA THR A 8 -4.07 1.17 -6.74
C THR A 8 -4.75 1.58 -8.05
N LEU A 9 -4.37 0.94 -9.16
CA LEU A 9 -4.82 1.28 -10.52
C LEU A 9 -6.23 0.76 -10.87
N TYR A 10 -6.97 0.26 -9.90
CA TYR A 10 -8.22 -0.46 -10.15
C TYR A 10 -9.39 0.23 -9.44
N LYS A 11 -10.30 0.78 -10.26
CA LYS A 11 -11.53 1.48 -9.87
C LYS A 11 -12.55 0.60 -9.12
N HIS A 12 -12.42 -0.72 -9.22
CA HIS A 12 -13.31 -1.72 -8.63
C HIS A 12 -12.75 -2.41 -7.37
N VAL A 13 -11.68 -1.88 -6.77
CA VAL A 13 -11.04 -2.52 -5.62
C VAL A 13 -11.86 -2.29 -4.35
N ILE A 14 -12.63 -3.31 -4.02
CA ILE A 14 -13.28 -3.57 -2.72
C ILE A 14 -12.25 -3.60 -1.56
N ASP A 15 -10.95 -3.61 -1.84
CA ASP A 15 -9.88 -3.89 -0.88
C ASP A 15 -9.05 -2.70 -0.37
N HIS A 16 -9.54 -1.46 -0.50
CA HIS A 16 -8.92 -0.33 0.21
C HIS A 16 -8.83 -0.60 1.72
N ASP A 17 -9.87 -1.17 2.30
CA ASP A 17 -9.90 -1.55 3.71
C ASP A 17 -8.91 -2.67 4.06
N LEU A 18 -8.63 -3.59 3.12
CA LEU A 18 -7.62 -4.63 3.36
C LEU A 18 -6.22 -4.04 3.32
N ILE A 19 -5.93 -3.19 2.32
CA ILE A 19 -4.62 -2.52 2.21
C ILE A 19 -4.38 -1.63 3.43
N GLU A 20 -5.37 -0.84 3.84
CA GLU A 20 -5.26 0.01 5.04
C GLU A 20 -5.08 -0.83 6.31
N ARG A 21 -5.79 -1.95 6.45
CA ARG A 21 -5.58 -2.90 7.56
C ARG A 21 -4.18 -3.48 7.55
N MET A 22 -3.62 -3.80 6.38
CA MET A 22 -2.25 -4.30 6.26
C MET A 22 -1.23 -3.25 6.67
N LEU A 23 -1.38 -2.01 6.21
CA LEU A 23 -0.49 -0.90 6.56
C LEU A 23 -0.53 -0.66 8.08
N LYS A 24 -1.74 -0.57 8.67
CA LYS A 24 -1.92 -0.41 10.12
C LYS A 24 -1.32 -1.57 10.93
N ARG A 25 -1.51 -2.82 10.48
CA ARG A 25 -0.93 -4.02 11.15
C ARG A 25 0.60 -4.03 11.16
N ASN A 26 1.23 -3.40 10.18
CA ASN A 26 2.69 -3.29 10.11
C ASN A 26 3.21 -1.98 10.72
N ASN A 27 2.37 -1.22 11.46
CA ASN A 27 2.72 0.08 12.02
C ASN A 27 3.23 1.10 10.98
N ILE A 28 2.75 1.00 9.74
CA ILE A 28 3.10 1.93 8.67
C ILE A 28 2.14 3.11 8.71
N THR A 29 2.69 4.32 8.80
CA THR A 29 1.91 5.56 8.75
C THR A 29 1.76 6.00 7.30
N PHE A 30 0.53 6.29 6.87
CA PHE A 30 0.23 6.61 5.48
C PHE A 30 -0.87 7.67 5.33
N GLU A 31 -0.85 8.37 4.20
CA GLU A 31 -1.92 9.23 3.71
C GLU A 31 -2.58 8.55 2.51
N ARG A 32 -3.92 8.55 2.47
CA ARG A 32 -4.69 8.12 1.31
C ARG A 32 -5.30 9.33 0.61
N THR A 33 -5.13 9.39 -0.71
CA THR A 33 -5.82 10.34 -1.57
C THR A 33 -6.67 9.57 -2.58
N GLY A 34 -7.99 9.77 -2.55
CA GLY A 34 -8.92 9.16 -3.51
C GLY A 34 -9.04 9.99 -4.79
N TYR A 35 -9.05 9.33 -5.95
CA TYR A 35 -9.33 9.92 -7.25
C TYR A 35 -10.39 9.06 -7.98
N GLU A 36 -11.03 9.61 -9.02
CA GLU A 36 -12.00 8.86 -9.85
C GLU A 36 -11.40 7.60 -10.50
N ALA A 37 -10.08 7.56 -10.67
CA ALA A 37 -9.34 6.44 -11.25
C ALA A 37 -8.78 5.44 -10.22
N GLY A 38 -8.88 5.71 -8.91
CA GLY A 38 -8.36 4.84 -7.84
C GLY A 38 -7.79 5.60 -6.63
N SER A 39 -7.22 4.87 -5.67
CA SER A 39 -6.61 5.46 -4.46
C SER A 39 -5.08 5.49 -4.55
N ARG A 40 -4.48 6.62 -4.15
CA ARG A 40 -3.04 6.79 -3.96
C ARG A 40 -2.71 6.69 -2.48
N TYR A 41 -1.69 5.88 -2.15
CA TYR A 41 -1.17 5.76 -0.80
C TYR A 41 0.25 6.35 -0.75
N LYS A 42 0.46 7.30 0.15
CA LYS A 42 1.75 7.91 0.44
C LYS A 42 2.19 7.48 1.82
N ILE A 43 3.30 6.77 1.92
CA ILE A 43 3.87 6.34 3.20
C ILE A 43 4.62 7.53 3.82
N ILE A 44 4.23 7.92 5.03
CA ILE A 44 4.82 9.03 5.79
C ILE A 44 5.99 8.51 6.64
N SER A 45 5.79 7.37 7.27
CA SER A 45 6.77 6.77 8.18
C SER A 45 6.61 5.25 8.17
N ASP A 46 7.75 4.57 8.05
CA ASP A 46 7.90 3.13 8.05
C ASP A 46 9.22 2.73 8.71
N THR A 47 9.36 1.42 8.96
CA THR A 47 10.65 0.77 9.16
C THR A 47 10.91 -0.16 7.98
N GLU A 48 12.17 -0.44 7.67
CA GLU A 48 12.51 -1.34 6.55
C GLU A 48 11.86 -2.73 6.72
N ASP A 49 11.84 -3.26 7.94
CA ASP A 49 11.21 -4.54 8.26
C ASP A 49 9.69 -4.52 8.06
N ALA A 50 9.03 -3.43 8.45
CA ALA A 50 7.59 -3.25 8.23
C ALA A 50 7.28 -3.20 6.74
N MET A 51 8.10 -2.48 5.96
CA MET A 51 7.90 -2.36 4.52
C MET A 51 8.16 -3.68 3.80
N LYS A 52 9.17 -4.44 4.21
CA LYS A 52 9.46 -5.78 3.68
C LYS A 52 8.31 -6.76 3.96
N SER A 53 7.78 -6.74 5.18
CA SER A 53 6.64 -7.56 5.60
C SER A 53 5.37 -7.20 4.85
N PHE A 54 5.10 -5.90 4.70
CA PHE A 54 3.98 -5.38 3.91
C PHE A 54 4.09 -5.79 2.44
N LYS A 55 5.21 -5.53 1.77
CA LYS A 55 5.44 -5.89 0.36
C LYS A 55 5.28 -7.40 0.13
N LYS A 56 5.81 -8.23 1.04
CA LYS A 56 5.66 -9.70 0.96
C LYS A 56 4.18 -10.10 0.96
N ARG A 57 3.43 -9.62 1.97
CA ARG A 57 2.01 -9.98 2.12
C ARG A 57 1.13 -9.39 1.01
N LEU A 58 1.45 -8.19 0.56
CA LEU A 58 0.76 -7.56 -0.56
C LEU A 58 0.95 -8.37 -1.84
N ARG A 59 2.14 -8.93 -2.09
CA ARG A 59 2.41 -9.79 -3.25
C ARG A 59 1.73 -11.16 -3.16
N GLU A 60 1.57 -11.71 -1.95
CA GLU A 60 0.84 -12.96 -1.72
C GLU A 60 -0.65 -12.82 -2.06
N ILE A 61 -1.27 -11.69 -1.68
CA ILE A 61 -2.71 -11.46 -1.92
C ILE A 61 -2.96 -10.88 -3.32
N TYR A 62 -2.07 -10.02 -3.80
CA TYR A 62 -2.19 -9.34 -5.10
C TYR A 62 -0.93 -9.53 -5.95
N PRO A 63 -0.69 -10.74 -6.49
CA PRO A 63 0.45 -11.00 -7.37
C PRO A 63 0.46 -10.10 -8.62
N GLN A 64 -0.70 -9.56 -9.02
CA GLN A 64 -0.88 -8.67 -10.16
C GLN A 64 -0.45 -7.22 -9.92
N ILE A 65 -0.13 -6.81 -8.68
CA ILE A 65 0.32 -5.44 -8.41
C ILE A 65 1.83 -5.36 -8.68
N PRO A 66 2.29 -4.61 -9.70
CA PRO A 66 3.70 -4.41 -9.94
C PRO A 66 4.26 -3.51 -8.83
N LEU A 67 5.00 -4.11 -7.90
CA LEU A 67 5.81 -3.37 -6.94
C LEU A 67 7.14 -3.05 -7.63
N SER A 68 7.33 -1.81 -8.06
CA SER A 68 8.64 -1.34 -8.54
C SER A 68 9.65 -1.45 -7.39
N ALA A 69 10.80 -2.07 -7.69
CA ALA A 69 11.92 -2.25 -6.76
C ALA A 69 12.44 -0.91 -6.25
#